data_AF-A0A7S6WWK3-F1
#
_entry.id   AF-A0A7S6WWK3-F1
#
_cell.length_a   1.000
_cell.length_b   1.000
_cell.length_c   1.000
_cell.angle_alpha   90.00
_cell.angle_beta   90.00
_cell.angle_gamma   90.00
#
_symmetry.space_group_name_H-M   'P 1'
#
loop_
_entity.id
_entity.type
_entity.pdbx_description
1 polymer ?
#
loop_
_entity_poly.entity_id
_entity_poly.type
_entity_poly.pdbx_seq_one_letter_code
_entity_poly.pdbx_strand_id
1 'polypeptide(L)'
;MALRLPNSDKKDQAVEAFINGADAPSPSQENLERLSAEERLKKRAEGRNYPLYTLRGTESQHRLIKYAAEKHGISQNKLIQKYLLEVLEEEFGDSVPM
;
A
#
# COMPACT_ATOMS: atom_id res chain seq x y z
N MET A 1 17.24 35.85 -29.90
CA MET A 1 17.07 34.78 -28.90
C MET A 1 15.97 35.22 -27.95
N ALA A 2 14.76 34.64 -28.04
CA ALA A 2 13.68 34.94 -27.11
C ALA A 2 13.80 34.01 -25.89
N LEU A 3 13.95 34.58 -24.70
CA LEU A 3 13.96 33.87 -23.42
C LEU A 3 12.55 33.34 -23.13
N ARG A 4 12.39 32.01 -23.18
CA ARG A 4 11.15 31.32 -22.80
C ARG A 4 11.12 31.21 -21.27
N LEU A 5 10.25 31.97 -20.62
CA LEU A 5 10.01 31.86 -19.17
C LEU A 5 9.41 30.48 -18.83
N PRO A 6 9.77 29.88 -17.68
CA PRO A 6 9.28 28.56 -17.29
C PRO A 6 7.79 28.61 -16.92
N ASN A 7 7.01 27.67 -17.48
CA ASN A 7 5.56 27.50 -17.32
C ASN A 7 5.10 27.63 -15.84
N SER A 8 4.41 28.73 -15.53
CA SER A 8 3.70 28.99 -14.26
C SER A 8 2.59 27.98 -13.99
N ASP A 9 1.90 27.51 -15.04
CA ASP A 9 0.70 26.68 -14.95
C ASP A 9 0.91 25.35 -14.18
N LYS A 10 2.13 24.81 -14.21
CA LYS A 10 2.46 23.57 -13.49
C LYS A 10 2.63 23.78 -11.99
N LYS A 11 3.07 24.97 -11.58
CA LYS A 11 3.18 25.32 -10.15
C LYS A 11 1.80 25.56 -9.58
N ASP A 12 0.94 26.21 -10.35
CA ASP A 12 -0.44 26.51 -9.92
C ASP A 12 -1.26 25.22 -9.77
N GLN A 13 -1.14 24.26 -10.70
CA GLN A 13 -1.75 22.93 -10.54
C GLN A 13 -1.24 22.14 -9.33
N ALA A 14 0.05 22.22 -9.02
CA ALA A 14 0.63 21.53 -7.87
C ALA A 14 0.18 22.15 -6.54
N VAL A 15 0.01 23.48 -6.52
CA VAL A 15 -0.51 24.22 -5.37
C VAL A 15 -2.00 23.94 -5.18
N GLU A 16 -2.78 23.94 -6.25
CA GLU A 16 -4.20 23.56 -6.19
C GLU A 16 -4.37 22.11 -5.74
N ALA A 17 -3.57 21.16 -6.24
CA ALA A 17 -3.63 19.77 -5.80
C ALA A 17 -3.22 19.60 -4.31
N PHE A 18 -2.30 20.42 -3.81
CA PHE A 18 -1.91 20.41 -2.41
C PHE A 18 -2.99 21.01 -1.50
N ILE A 19 -3.61 22.12 -1.91
CA ILE A 19 -4.72 22.76 -1.18
C ILE A 19 -5.93 21.84 -1.16
N ASN A 20 -6.29 21.25 -2.30
CA ASN A 20 -7.44 20.35 -2.42
C ASN A 20 -7.23 19.00 -1.71
N GLY A 21 -5.98 18.55 -1.60
CA GLY A 21 -5.62 17.38 -0.79
C GLY A 21 -5.68 17.63 0.73
N ALA A 22 -5.56 18.88 1.18
CA ALA A 22 -5.66 19.27 2.58
C ALA A 22 -7.12 19.43 3.06
N ASP A 23 -8.04 19.74 2.13
CA ASP A 23 -9.49 19.83 2.38
C ASP A 23 -10.22 18.49 2.19
N ALA A 24 -9.52 17.42 1.80
CA ALA A 24 -10.09 16.09 1.79
C ALA A 24 -10.43 15.71 3.25
N PRO A 25 -11.70 15.40 3.57
CA PRO A 25 -12.05 14.98 4.92
C PRO A 25 -11.21 13.77 5.28
N SER A 26 -10.48 13.85 6.40
CA SER A 26 -9.86 12.67 6.96
C SER A 26 -10.98 11.64 7.13
N PRO A 27 -10.83 10.41 6.61
CA PRO A 27 -11.86 9.40 6.79
C PRO A 27 -12.04 9.23 8.29
N SER A 28 -13.19 9.66 8.81
CA SER A 28 -13.59 9.43 10.19
C SER A 28 -13.48 7.92 10.49
N GLN A 29 -13.20 7.55 11.74
CA GLN A 29 -13.15 6.12 12.13
C GLN A 29 -14.45 5.39 11.71
N GLU A 30 -15.60 6.07 11.76
CA GLU A 30 -16.90 5.58 11.27
C GLU A 30 -16.96 5.26 9.76
N ASN A 31 -16.14 5.91 8.93
CA ASN A 31 -16.05 5.60 7.48
C ASN A 31 -15.07 4.45 7.18
N LEU A 32 -14.19 4.13 8.12
CA LEU A 32 -13.26 3.00 8.04
C LEU A 32 -13.94 1.67 8.41
N GLU A 33 -14.94 1.71 9.29
CA GLU A 33 -15.79 0.56 9.67
C GLU A 33 -16.60 -0.06 8.51
N ARG A 34 -16.57 0.54 7.31
CA ARG A 34 -17.32 0.08 6.13
C ARG A 34 -16.46 -0.52 5.02
N LEU A 35 -15.14 -0.52 5.17
CA LEU A 35 -14.24 -1.09 4.17
C LEU A 35 -14.16 -2.60 4.34
N SER A 36 -14.31 -3.33 3.24
CA SER A 36 -13.98 -4.76 3.18
C SER A 36 -12.49 -4.99 3.43
N ALA A 37 -12.10 -6.21 3.81
CA ALA A 37 -10.70 -6.60 4.01
C ALA A 37 -9.84 -6.31 2.76
N GLU A 38 -10.38 -6.54 1.56
CA GLU A 38 -9.67 -6.24 0.31
C GLU A 38 -9.46 -4.74 0.08
N GLU A 39 -10.43 -3.90 0.42
CA GLU A 39 -10.31 -2.44 0.31
C GLU A 39 -9.33 -1.88 1.34
N ARG A 40 -9.40 -2.40 2.57
CA ARG A 40 -8.44 -2.10 3.64
C ARG A 40 -7.00 -2.45 3.23
N LEU A 41 -6.79 -3.64 2.67
CA LEU A 41 -5.49 -4.07 2.16
C LEU A 41 -4.94 -3.13 1.09
N LYS A 42 -5.78 -2.74 0.11
CA LYS A 42 -5.38 -1.78 -0.95
C LYS A 42 -4.98 -0.44 -0.35
N LYS A 43 -5.77 0.07 0.60
CA LYS A 43 -5.51 1.35 1.25
C LYS A 43 -4.19 1.36 2.03
N ARG A 44 -3.87 0.28 2.78
CA ARG A 44 -2.57 0.16 3.47
C ARG A 44 -1.38 0.14 2.51
N ALA A 45 -1.56 -0.36 1.30
CA ALA A 45 -0.50 -0.43 0.29
C ALA A 45 -0.16 0.93 -0.36
N GLU A 46 -0.97 1.98 -0.15
CA GLU A 46 -0.73 3.33 -0.70
C GLU A 46 0.35 4.11 0.09
N GLY A 47 0.73 3.64 1.28
CA GLY A 47 1.69 4.28 2.16
C GLY A 47 3.15 4.21 1.67
N ARG A 48 4.05 4.91 2.39
CA ARG A 48 5.50 4.77 2.17
C ARG A 48 5.94 3.37 2.60
N ASN A 49 6.78 2.74 1.78
CA ASN A 49 7.34 1.42 2.07
C ASN A 49 8.39 1.46 3.18
N TYR A 50 8.29 0.52 4.13
CA TYR A 50 9.29 0.26 5.17
C TYR A 50 9.55 -1.25 5.30
N PRO A 51 10.74 -1.70 5.73
CA PRO A 51 10.98 -3.10 6.04
C PRO A 51 10.06 -3.56 7.19
N LEU A 52 9.16 -4.51 6.93
CA LEU A 52 8.23 -5.01 7.94
C LEU A 52 8.88 -6.04 8.88
N TYR A 53 9.51 -7.07 8.33
CA TYR A 53 10.10 -8.16 9.12
C TYR A 53 11.16 -8.94 8.34
N THR A 54 12.07 -9.59 9.07
CA THR A 54 13.05 -10.55 8.52
C THR A 54 12.71 -11.95 9.00
N LEU A 55 12.16 -12.79 8.11
CA LEU A 55 11.75 -14.16 8.44
C LEU A 55 12.95 -15.11 8.44
N ARG A 56 13.05 -15.96 9.47
CA ARG A 56 13.91 -17.14 9.47
C ARG A 56 13.05 -18.38 9.23
N GLY A 57 13.59 -19.35 8.51
CA GLY A 57 12.88 -20.58 8.20
C GLY A 57 13.85 -21.72 7.87
N THR A 58 13.28 -22.91 7.79
CA THR A 58 13.99 -24.12 7.33
C THR A 58 14.15 -24.13 5.82
N GLU A 59 15.04 -24.98 5.32
CA GLU A 59 15.20 -25.18 3.87
C GLU A 59 13.90 -25.67 3.21
N SER A 60 13.14 -26.54 3.88
CA SER A 60 11.85 -27.04 3.38
C SER A 60 10.84 -25.90 3.21
N GLN A 61 10.73 -25.00 4.18
CA GLN A 61 9.87 -23.81 4.10
C GLN A 61 10.32 -22.86 2.98
N HIS A 62 11.63 -22.65 2.81
CA HIS A 62 12.14 -21.85 1.70
C HIS A 62 11.75 -22.44 0.34
N ARG A 63 11.89 -23.76 0.17
CA ARG A 63 11.50 -24.46 -1.07
C ARG A 63 10.00 -24.34 -1.35
N LEU A 64 9.17 -24.44 -0.32
CA LEU A 64 7.72 -24.25 -0.44
C LEU A 64 7.37 -22.84 -0.94
N ILE A 65 7.93 -21.80 -0.30
CA ILE A 65 7.70 -20.41 -0.68
C ILE A 65 8.17 -20.17 -2.12
N LYS A 66 9.37 -20.66 -2.47
CA LYS A 66 9.91 -20.54 -3.83
C LYS A 66 8.98 -21.18 -4.86
N TYR A 67 8.56 -22.41 -4.64
CA TYR A 67 7.67 -23.13 -5.55
C TYR A 67 6.32 -22.40 -5.73
N ALA A 68 5.71 -21.94 -4.63
CA ALA A 68 4.45 -21.22 -4.69
C ALA A 68 4.61 -19.88 -5.45
N ALA A 69 5.68 -19.14 -5.20
CA ALA A 69 5.97 -17.89 -5.90
C ALA A 69 6.13 -18.10 -7.41
N GLU A 70 6.84 -19.16 -7.81
CA GLU A 70 7.00 -19.57 -9.22
C GLU A 70 5.64 -19.93 -9.86
N LYS A 71 4.78 -20.67 -9.14
CA LYS A 71 3.43 -21.01 -9.62
C LYS A 71 2.53 -19.80 -9.81
N HIS A 72 2.66 -18.79 -8.97
CA HIS A 72 1.91 -17.54 -9.08
C HIS A 72 2.57 -16.50 -9.99
N GLY A 73 3.80 -16.72 -10.48
CA GLY A 73 4.53 -15.78 -11.32
C GLY A 73 4.89 -14.47 -10.60
N ILE A 74 5.09 -14.50 -9.28
CA ILE A 74 5.43 -13.34 -8.45
C ILE A 74 6.71 -13.57 -7.64
N SER A 75 7.27 -12.52 -7.04
CA SER A 75 8.43 -12.67 -6.15
C SER A 75 8.03 -13.35 -4.83
N GLN A 76 8.97 -14.05 -4.20
CA GLN A 76 8.75 -14.68 -2.88
C GLN A 76 8.28 -13.65 -1.83
N ASN A 77 8.87 -12.45 -1.82
CA ASN A 77 8.44 -11.38 -0.92
C ASN A 77 6.99 -10.96 -1.18
N LYS A 78 6.59 -10.82 -2.44
CA LYS A 78 5.21 -10.46 -2.80
C LYS A 78 4.22 -11.56 -2.44
N LEU A 79 4.61 -12.82 -2.60
CA LEU A 79 3.83 -13.97 -2.15
C LEU A 79 3.60 -13.92 -0.62
N ILE A 80 4.68 -13.75 0.15
CA ILE A 80 4.62 -13.67 1.61
C ILE A 80 3.73 -12.51 2.04
N GLN A 81 3.94 -11.31 1.48
CA GLN A 81 3.14 -10.13 1.80
C GLN A 81 1.67 -10.35 1.47
N LYS A 82 1.36 -10.95 0.31
CA LYS A 82 -0.01 -11.25 -0.09
C LYS A 82 -0.70 -12.12 0.96
N TYR A 83 -0.18 -13.32 1.21
CA TYR A 83 -0.82 -14.26 2.13
C TYR A 83 -0.83 -13.76 3.58
N LEU A 84 0.25 -13.12 4.03
CA LEU A 84 0.32 -12.59 5.39
C LEU A 84 -0.67 -11.46 5.61
N LEU A 85 -0.69 -10.46 4.72
CA LEU A 85 -1.53 -9.27 4.91
C LEU A 85 -3.01 -9.57 4.62
N GLU A 86 -3.33 -10.43 3.65
CA GLU A 86 -4.72 -10.87 3.43
C GLU A 86 -5.31 -11.49 4.70
N VAL A 87 -4.61 -12.45 5.31
CA VAL A 87 -5.07 -13.10 6.56
C VAL A 87 -5.17 -12.10 7.72
N LEU A 88 -4.20 -11.19 7.86
CA LEU A 88 -4.24 -10.19 8.93
C LEU A 88 -5.38 -9.18 8.75
N GLU A 89 -5.71 -8.80 7.52
CA GLU A 89 -6.86 -7.92 7.25
C GLU A 89 -8.18 -8.63 7.52
N GLU A 90 -8.29 -9.91 7.18
CA GLU A 90 -9.47 -10.72 7.48
C GLU A 90 -9.70 -10.87 9.00
N GLU A 91 -8.64 -11.17 9.75
CA GLU A 91 -8.77 -11.45 11.19
C GLU A 91 -8.81 -10.19 12.06
N PHE A 92 -8.03 -9.16 11.73
CA PHE A 92 -7.75 -8.04 12.64
C PHE A 92 -7.92 -6.65 12.03
N GLY A 93 -8.15 -6.54 10.72
CA GLY A 93 -7.99 -5.25 10.06
C GLY A 93 -9.01 -4.17 10.44
N ASP A 94 -10.19 -4.55 10.95
CA ASP A 94 -11.17 -3.60 11.53
C ASP A 94 -10.78 -3.12 12.94
N SER A 95 -9.94 -3.89 13.64
CA SER A 95 -9.48 -3.55 14.99
C SER A 95 -8.25 -2.65 14.99
N VAL A 96 -7.64 -2.40 13.82
CA VAL A 96 -6.40 -1.63 13.70
C VAL A 96 -6.63 -0.41 12.79
N PRO A 97 -6.37 0.82 13.28
CA PRO A 97 -6.57 2.04 12.48
C PRO A 97 -5.69 2.04 11.21
N MET A 98 -6.14 2.80 10.21
CA MET A 98 -5.46 2.98 8.92
C MET A 98 -4.45 4.10 8.94
#